data_AF-A0A7J4Q5H5-F1
#
_entry.id   AF-A0A7J4Q5H5-F1
#
_cell.length_a   1.000
_cell.length_b   1.000
_cell.length_c   1.000
_cell.angle_alpha   90.00
_cell.angle_beta   90.00
_cell.angle_gamma   90.00
#
_symmetry.space_group_name_H-M   'P 1'
#
loop_
_entity.id
_entity.type
_entity.pdbx_description
1 polymer ?
#
loop_
_entity_poly.entity_id
_entity_poly.type
_entity_poly.pdbx_seq_one_letter_code
_entity_poly.pdbx_strand_id
1 'polypeptide(L)'
;METSQSNNTSSLNIVIPGFDAVQLAVNNSTVTITASEILYTSSESSGPLETTDFVYSLSGGSATLSSTTPNSISTNGLITTLGIPLSGIPDGSEILKVNPASSSAIYNGTSTALSENIMSQGIQLYPDTIIVNSLTTSGTINTGSLIIDNLVFNEKTIGHSDDTDLITLENGSLIVAGDIYVSSDARLKSNITALEPTLMNLLQIEAKKYTMLADKEQKEKIGLLAQDVQKVFPEIVNTRKDGMLAVNYQALIPVLINALKEQNENYKELESQLSMLEKTCK
;
A
#
# COMPACT_ATOMS: atom_id res chain seq x y z
N MET A 1 -84.10 28.05 -16.10
CA MET A 1 -83.08 28.50 -15.14
C MET A 1 -81.76 27.96 -15.66
N GLU A 2 -81.07 28.76 -16.48
CA GLU A 2 -79.73 28.39 -16.98
C GLU A 2 -78.70 29.09 -16.13
N THR A 3 -77.74 28.34 -15.60
CA THR A 3 -76.54 28.90 -15.00
C THR A 3 -75.41 28.73 -16.00
N SER A 4 -75.07 29.80 -16.71
CA SER A 4 -73.82 29.88 -17.46
C SER A 4 -72.69 30.22 -16.49
N GLN A 5 -71.66 29.36 -16.44
CA GLN A 5 -70.37 29.71 -15.86
C GLN A 5 -69.42 30.13 -16.98
N SER A 6 -68.96 31.37 -16.94
CA SER A 6 -67.88 31.89 -17.76
C SER A 6 -66.78 32.43 -16.83
N ASN A 7 -65.53 32.05 -17.11
CA ASN A 7 -64.28 32.56 -16.53
C ASN A 7 -63.74 31.93 -15.24
N ASN A 8 -63.72 30.61 -15.12
CA ASN A 8 -62.69 29.97 -14.30
C ASN A 8 -61.39 29.86 -15.11
N THR A 9 -60.46 30.80 -14.92
CA THR A 9 -59.07 30.62 -15.36
C THR A 9 -58.23 30.27 -14.14
N SER A 10 -57.68 29.05 -14.13
CA SER A 10 -56.66 28.65 -13.17
C SER A 10 -55.30 28.98 -13.78
N SER A 11 -54.50 29.77 -13.08
CA SER A 11 -53.10 29.96 -13.47
C SER A 11 -52.34 28.70 -13.04
N LEU A 12 -51.93 27.85 -13.98
CA LEU A 12 -51.00 26.77 -13.68
C LEU A 12 -49.67 27.39 -13.28
N ASN A 13 -49.19 27.07 -12.08
CA ASN A 13 -47.83 27.37 -11.69
C ASN A 13 -46.90 26.49 -12.54
N ILE A 14 -46.27 27.09 -13.56
CA ILE A 14 -45.32 26.37 -14.41
C ILE A 14 -44.03 26.21 -13.62
N VAL A 15 -43.80 25.00 -13.11
CA VAL A 15 -42.53 24.63 -12.45
C VAL A 15 -41.50 24.41 -13.54
N ILE A 16 -40.38 25.12 -13.47
CA ILE A 16 -39.25 24.93 -14.37
C ILE A 16 -38.53 23.65 -13.92
N PRO A 17 -38.41 22.61 -14.77
CA PRO A 17 -37.76 21.38 -14.35
C PRO A 17 -36.26 21.60 -14.10
N GLY A 18 -35.75 20.86 -13.13
CA GLY A 18 -34.39 20.98 -12.64
C GLY A 18 -33.76 19.63 -12.28
N PHE A 19 -32.48 19.67 -11.91
CA PHE A 19 -31.75 18.57 -11.29
C PHE A 19 -31.59 18.92 -9.82
N ASP A 20 -32.29 18.18 -8.96
CA ASP A 20 -32.19 18.32 -7.51
C ASP A 20 -30.90 17.70 -6.97
N ALA A 21 -30.40 16.65 -7.63
CA ALA A 21 -29.12 16.02 -7.31
C ALA A 21 -28.44 15.42 -8.55
N VAL A 22 -27.11 15.43 -8.54
CA VAL A 22 -26.28 14.70 -9.49
C VAL A 22 -25.17 14.00 -8.71
N GLN A 23 -25.07 12.68 -8.86
CA GLN A 23 -24.14 11.84 -8.12
C GLN A 23 -23.30 10.98 -9.05
N LEU A 24 -21.98 11.02 -8.88
CA LEU A 24 -21.04 10.17 -9.60
C LEU A 24 -20.86 8.83 -8.87
N ALA A 25 -20.79 7.72 -9.61
CA ALA A 25 -20.34 6.45 -9.06
C ALA A 25 -18.83 6.52 -8.74
N VAL A 26 -18.41 5.89 -7.64
CA VAL A 26 -17.00 5.92 -7.17
C VAL A 26 -15.98 5.37 -8.17
N ASN A 27 -16.44 4.59 -9.14
CA ASN A 27 -15.63 4.01 -10.22
C ASN A 27 -15.77 4.79 -11.54
N ASN A 28 -16.35 6.00 -11.51
CA ASN A 28 -16.62 6.87 -12.65
C ASN A 28 -17.45 6.25 -13.79
N SER A 29 -18.09 5.08 -13.58
CA SER A 29 -18.77 4.36 -14.65
C SER A 29 -20.15 4.93 -14.99
N THR A 30 -20.81 5.58 -14.03
CA THR A 30 -22.15 6.16 -14.20
C THR A 30 -22.29 7.48 -13.45
N VAL A 31 -23.21 8.31 -13.93
CA VAL A 31 -23.77 9.44 -13.19
C VAL A 31 -25.27 9.22 -12.99
N THR A 32 -25.75 9.49 -11.77
CA THR A 32 -27.17 9.41 -11.43
C THR A 32 -27.70 10.81 -11.20
N ILE A 33 -28.78 11.14 -11.88
CA ILE A 33 -29.47 12.43 -11.81
C ILE A 33 -30.82 12.20 -11.13
N THR A 34 -31.12 13.01 -10.12
CA THR A 34 -32.47 13.13 -9.55
C THR A 34 -33.07 14.42 -10.05
N ALA A 35 -34.11 14.33 -10.86
CA ALA A 35 -34.83 15.49 -11.36
C ALA A 35 -35.88 15.98 -10.36
N SER A 36 -36.26 17.26 -10.46
CA SER A 36 -37.32 17.85 -9.64
C SER A 36 -38.70 17.26 -9.93
N GLU A 37 -38.88 16.71 -11.13
CA GLU A 37 -40.11 16.09 -11.64
C GLU A 37 -39.78 14.97 -12.65
N ILE A 38 -40.78 14.18 -13.04
CA ILE A 38 -40.59 13.16 -14.08
C ILE A 38 -40.32 13.85 -15.42
N LEU A 39 -39.30 13.37 -16.12
CA LEU A 39 -38.83 13.91 -17.39
C LEU A 39 -39.17 12.97 -18.55
N TYR A 40 -39.39 13.56 -19.72
CA TYR A 40 -39.82 12.90 -20.96
C TYR A 40 -39.04 13.43 -22.16
N THR A 41 -38.86 12.59 -23.19
CA THR A 41 -38.16 12.97 -24.44
C THR A 41 -38.96 13.95 -25.32
N SER A 42 -40.29 14.00 -25.17
CA SER A 42 -41.18 14.81 -26.04
C SER A 42 -41.92 15.94 -25.33
N SER A 43 -42.23 17.00 -26.07
CA SER A 43 -43.04 18.14 -25.61
C SER A 43 -44.46 17.75 -25.21
N GLU A 44 -44.94 16.60 -25.67
CA GLU A 44 -46.25 16.05 -25.30
C GLU A 44 -46.21 15.30 -23.95
N SER A 45 -45.14 15.49 -23.16
CA SER A 45 -44.94 14.83 -21.86
C SER A 45 -45.01 13.31 -21.95
N SER A 46 -44.42 12.75 -23.03
CA SER A 46 -44.52 11.34 -23.36
C SER A 46 -43.20 10.74 -23.84
N GLY A 47 -43.08 9.42 -23.72
CA GLY A 47 -41.90 8.65 -24.13
C GLY A 47 -40.85 8.54 -23.01
N PRO A 48 -40.18 7.38 -22.87
CA PRO A 48 -39.06 7.24 -21.95
C PRO A 48 -37.89 8.12 -22.41
N LEU A 49 -37.03 8.51 -21.47
CA LEU A 49 -35.76 9.14 -21.82
C LEU A 49 -34.85 8.17 -22.57
N GLU A 50 -34.10 8.69 -23.52
CA GLU A 50 -33.11 7.98 -24.32
C GLU A 50 -31.71 8.54 -24.07
N THR A 51 -30.67 7.77 -24.38
CA THR A 51 -29.29 8.27 -24.22
C THR A 51 -29.02 9.51 -25.08
N THR A 52 -29.66 9.62 -26.24
CA THR A 52 -29.56 10.75 -27.16
C THR A 52 -30.20 12.03 -26.65
N ASP A 53 -31.03 11.96 -25.62
CA ASP A 53 -31.60 13.15 -24.97
C ASP A 53 -30.54 13.91 -24.15
N PHE A 54 -29.39 13.29 -23.88
CA PHE A 54 -28.31 13.84 -23.07
C PHE A 54 -27.01 13.97 -23.85
N VAL A 55 -26.23 14.98 -23.48
CA VAL A 55 -24.87 15.21 -23.96
C VAL A 55 -23.93 15.44 -22.79
N TYR A 56 -22.79 14.77 -22.83
CA TYR A 56 -21.68 14.98 -21.94
C TYR A 56 -20.68 15.98 -22.51
N SER A 57 -20.06 16.74 -21.62
CA SER A 57 -18.79 17.41 -21.88
C SER A 57 -17.81 17.07 -20.77
N LEU A 58 -16.54 16.83 -21.13
CA LEU A 58 -15.45 16.60 -20.20
C LEU A 58 -14.36 17.64 -20.46
N SER A 59 -13.78 18.19 -19.41
CA SER A 59 -12.70 19.17 -19.51
C SER A 59 -11.70 19.00 -18.38
N GLY A 60 -10.46 19.42 -18.59
CA GLY A 60 -9.37 19.18 -17.63
C GLY A 60 -8.91 17.72 -17.61
N GLY A 61 -7.91 17.45 -16.78
CA GLY A 61 -7.36 16.10 -16.55
C GLY A 61 -6.77 15.41 -17.79
N SER A 62 -6.67 14.09 -17.70
CA SER A 62 -6.02 13.22 -18.70
C SER A 62 -6.96 12.18 -19.31
N ALA A 63 -8.08 11.85 -18.65
CA ALA A 63 -9.12 11.01 -19.25
C ALA A 63 -9.95 11.77 -20.30
N THR A 64 -10.54 11.04 -21.24
CA THR A 64 -11.37 11.55 -22.33
C THR A 64 -12.69 10.80 -22.41
N LEU A 65 -13.64 11.32 -23.19
CA LEU A 65 -14.85 10.59 -23.54
C LEU A 65 -14.70 9.97 -24.93
N SER A 66 -14.96 8.66 -25.03
CA SER A 66 -15.03 7.97 -26.33
C SER A 66 -16.28 8.34 -27.14
N SER A 67 -17.30 8.92 -26.48
CA SER A 67 -18.50 9.50 -27.08
C SER A 67 -19.06 10.60 -26.16
N THR A 68 -19.67 11.65 -26.70
CA THR A 68 -20.40 12.64 -25.89
C THR A 68 -21.80 12.17 -25.53
N THR A 69 -22.30 11.08 -26.09
CA THR A 69 -23.61 10.50 -25.73
C THR A 69 -23.41 9.38 -24.71
N PRO A 70 -24.22 9.31 -23.64
CA PRO A 70 -24.21 8.18 -22.71
C PRO A 70 -24.25 6.81 -23.40
N ASN A 71 -23.49 5.85 -22.87
CA ASN A 71 -23.45 4.49 -23.44
C ASN A 71 -24.58 3.58 -22.90
N SER A 72 -25.29 4.02 -21.86
CA SER A 72 -26.42 3.33 -21.26
C SER A 72 -27.31 4.34 -20.52
N ILE A 73 -28.59 4.00 -20.36
CA ILE A 73 -29.58 4.77 -19.60
C ILE A 73 -30.52 3.82 -18.85
N SER A 74 -30.89 4.20 -17.63
CA SER A 74 -31.94 3.56 -16.85
C SER A 74 -32.70 4.62 -16.06
N THR A 75 -34.02 4.65 -16.18
CA THR A 75 -34.88 5.65 -15.50
C THR A 75 -35.89 4.95 -14.61
N ASN A 76 -36.02 5.41 -13.37
CA ASN A 76 -37.03 4.97 -12.41
C ASN A 76 -37.63 6.19 -11.69
N GLY A 77 -38.80 6.63 -12.16
CA GLY A 77 -39.46 7.84 -11.66
C GLY A 77 -38.62 9.08 -11.91
N LEU A 78 -38.19 9.75 -10.83
CA LEU A 78 -37.37 10.97 -10.86
C LEU A 78 -35.88 10.70 -11.10
N ILE A 79 -35.44 9.44 -10.99
CA ILE A 79 -34.03 9.08 -11.01
C ILE A 79 -33.66 8.53 -12.38
N THR A 80 -32.63 9.11 -12.99
CA THR A 80 -32.04 8.63 -14.25
C THR A 80 -30.55 8.36 -14.05
N THR A 81 -30.11 7.13 -14.31
CA THR A 81 -28.70 6.74 -14.29
C THR A 81 -28.19 6.61 -15.72
N LEU A 82 -27.09 7.30 -16.02
CA LEU A 82 -26.45 7.37 -17.32
C LEU A 82 -25.05 6.79 -17.25
N GLY A 83 -24.70 5.90 -18.18
CA GLY A 83 -23.35 5.37 -18.29
C GLY A 83 -22.40 6.35 -18.95
N ILE A 84 -21.19 6.45 -18.41
CA ILE A 84 -20.16 7.38 -18.88
C ILE A 84 -19.21 6.60 -19.82
N PRO A 85 -19.10 6.99 -21.10
CA PRO A 85 -18.20 6.34 -22.06
C PRO A 85 -16.74 6.82 -21.89
N LEU A 86 -16.20 6.67 -20.69
CA LEU A 86 -14.88 7.14 -20.30
C LEU A 86 -13.77 6.32 -20.97
N SER A 87 -12.67 6.99 -21.32
CA SER A 87 -11.46 6.39 -21.89
C SER A 87 -10.22 7.03 -21.28
N GLY A 88 -9.18 6.22 -21.03
CA GLY A 88 -8.00 6.66 -20.29
C GLY A 88 -8.15 6.49 -18.78
N ILE A 89 -7.21 7.08 -18.03
CA ILE A 89 -7.11 6.97 -16.57
C ILE A 89 -7.37 8.35 -15.99
N PRO A 90 -8.47 8.56 -15.23
CA PRO A 90 -8.74 9.85 -14.61
C PRO A 90 -7.70 10.23 -13.57
N ASP A 91 -7.24 11.47 -13.62
CA ASP A 91 -6.32 12.03 -12.61
C ASP A 91 -7.02 12.85 -11.52
N GLY A 92 -8.35 12.96 -11.59
CA GLY A 92 -9.17 13.67 -10.62
C GLY A 92 -9.31 15.17 -10.89
N SER A 93 -8.67 15.68 -11.95
CA SER A 93 -8.84 17.05 -12.44
C SER A 93 -9.91 17.16 -13.52
N GLU A 94 -10.47 16.04 -13.99
CA GLU A 94 -11.53 16.03 -15.00
C GLU A 94 -12.85 16.55 -14.42
N ILE A 95 -13.45 17.53 -15.10
CA ILE A 95 -14.79 18.06 -14.80
C ILE A 95 -15.77 17.53 -15.84
N LEU A 96 -16.64 16.62 -15.42
CA LEU A 96 -17.73 16.07 -16.22
C LEU A 96 -18.99 16.91 -16.06
N LYS A 97 -19.66 17.21 -17.18
CA LYS A 97 -21.00 17.80 -17.20
C LYS A 97 -21.93 16.93 -18.00
N VAL A 98 -23.18 16.84 -17.56
CA VAL A 98 -24.28 16.21 -18.28
C VAL A 98 -25.41 17.22 -18.43
N ASN A 99 -25.86 17.41 -19.66
CA ASN A 99 -26.90 18.37 -20.01
C ASN A 99 -27.85 17.75 -21.05
N PRO A 100 -29.04 18.32 -21.26
CA PRO A 100 -29.86 17.98 -22.42
C PRO A 100 -29.08 18.18 -23.73
N ALA A 101 -29.27 17.29 -24.70
CA ALA A 101 -28.61 17.37 -26.00
C ALA A 101 -29.04 18.60 -26.82
N SER A 102 -30.23 19.13 -26.54
CA SER A 102 -30.76 20.39 -27.05
C SER A 102 -31.88 20.92 -26.15
N SER A 103 -32.33 22.14 -26.43
CA SER A 103 -33.33 22.94 -25.68
C SER A 103 -34.73 22.41 -25.87
N SER A 104 -34.85 21.38 -26.70
CA SER A 104 -36.06 20.66 -27.01
C SER A 104 -35.88 19.15 -26.82
N ALA A 105 -34.82 18.69 -26.13
CA ALA A 105 -34.54 17.26 -25.94
C ALA A 105 -35.28 16.64 -24.75
N ILE A 106 -35.56 17.42 -23.70
CA ILE A 106 -36.14 16.89 -22.46
C ILE A 106 -37.18 17.87 -21.92
N TYR A 107 -38.32 17.35 -21.48
CA TYR A 107 -39.46 18.11 -20.95
C TYR A 107 -39.99 17.52 -19.65
N ASN A 108 -40.68 18.32 -18.85
CA ASN A 108 -41.49 17.83 -17.73
C ASN A 108 -42.94 17.54 -18.14
N GLY A 109 -43.74 17.07 -17.18
CA GLY A 109 -45.17 16.76 -17.35
C GLY A 109 -46.08 17.96 -17.69
N THR A 110 -45.54 19.18 -17.74
CA THR A 110 -46.26 20.40 -18.16
C THR A 110 -45.76 20.95 -19.49
N SER A 111 -45.03 20.14 -20.27
CA SER A 111 -44.44 20.53 -21.56
C SER A 111 -43.38 21.63 -21.48
N THR A 112 -42.82 21.88 -20.29
CA THR A 112 -41.73 22.85 -20.11
C THR A 112 -40.40 22.15 -20.35
N ALA A 113 -39.58 22.72 -21.23
CA ALA A 113 -38.27 22.16 -21.56
C ALA A 113 -37.28 22.33 -20.41
N LEU A 114 -36.42 21.32 -20.25
CA LEU A 114 -35.26 21.36 -19.37
C LEU A 114 -34.16 22.23 -19.99
N SER A 115 -33.50 23.06 -19.17
CA SER A 115 -32.42 23.93 -19.64
C SER A 115 -31.24 23.15 -20.24
N GLU A 116 -30.78 23.53 -21.44
CA GLU A 116 -29.58 22.97 -22.10
C GLU A 116 -28.29 23.14 -21.28
N ASN A 117 -28.27 24.04 -20.30
CA ASN A 117 -27.08 24.31 -19.48
C ASN A 117 -27.41 24.20 -18.00
N ILE A 118 -28.09 23.11 -17.64
CA ILE A 118 -28.50 22.83 -16.27
C ILE A 118 -27.31 22.56 -15.35
N MET A 119 -26.26 21.89 -15.84
CA MET A 119 -25.05 21.57 -15.09
C MET A 119 -23.89 22.49 -15.48
N SER A 120 -23.94 23.74 -15.02
CA SER A 120 -22.95 24.77 -15.40
C SER A 120 -21.54 24.55 -14.82
N GLN A 121 -21.41 24.01 -13.60
CA GLN A 121 -20.13 23.83 -12.90
C GLN A 121 -19.51 22.43 -13.08
N GLY A 122 -20.31 21.40 -13.36
CA GLY A 122 -19.85 20.01 -13.48
C GLY A 122 -19.50 19.34 -12.15
N ILE A 123 -19.08 18.08 -12.22
CA ILE A 123 -18.59 17.25 -11.11
C ILE A 123 -17.21 16.72 -11.45
N GLN A 124 -16.34 16.59 -10.44
CA GLN A 124 -15.02 16.00 -10.64
C GLN A 124 -15.08 14.48 -10.71
N LEU A 125 -14.32 13.88 -11.63
CA LEU A 125 -14.10 12.43 -11.63
C LEU A 125 -13.21 12.03 -10.44
N TYR A 126 -13.38 10.80 -9.96
CA TYR A 126 -12.48 10.21 -8.97
C TYR A 126 -11.16 9.82 -9.63
N PRO A 127 -9.99 10.12 -9.03
CA PRO A 127 -8.71 9.70 -9.60
C PRO A 127 -8.52 8.18 -9.45
N ASP A 128 -8.03 7.54 -10.51
CA ASP A 128 -7.56 6.15 -10.45
C ASP A 128 -6.11 6.08 -9.91
N THR A 129 -5.37 7.18 -10.02
CA THR A 129 -4.01 7.33 -9.48
C THR A 129 -3.94 8.51 -8.54
N ILE A 130 -3.48 8.27 -7.30
CA ILE A 130 -3.25 9.33 -6.32
C ILE A 130 -1.76 9.71 -6.34
N ILE A 131 -1.45 10.92 -6.81
CA ILE A 131 -0.10 11.49 -6.79
C ILE A 131 -0.04 12.53 -5.67
N VAL A 132 0.63 12.17 -4.57
CA VAL A 132 0.76 13.04 -3.38
C VAL A 132 2.20 13.01 -2.84
N ASN A 133 2.64 14.10 -2.24
CA ASN A 133 3.93 14.17 -1.56
C ASN A 133 3.95 13.30 -0.28
N SER A 134 2.79 13.14 0.36
CA SER A 134 2.61 12.32 1.55
C SER A 134 1.20 11.75 1.57
N LEU A 135 1.08 10.46 1.89
CA LEU A 135 -0.19 9.78 2.16
C LEU A 135 -0.27 9.43 3.64
N THR A 136 -1.30 9.89 4.34
CA THR A 136 -1.56 9.56 5.75
C THR A 136 -2.90 8.83 5.83
N THR A 137 -2.90 7.62 6.40
CA THR A 137 -4.11 6.83 6.64
C THR A 137 -4.29 6.57 8.13
N SER A 138 -5.54 6.54 8.60
CA SER A 138 -5.88 6.19 9.99
C SER A 138 -6.13 4.69 10.19
N GLY A 139 -5.90 3.88 9.15
CA GLY A 139 -6.16 2.45 9.14
C GLY A 139 -5.30 1.73 8.11
N THR A 140 -5.61 0.46 7.89
CA THR A 140 -4.82 -0.45 7.04
C THR A 140 -4.84 -0.03 5.57
N ILE A 141 -3.68 -0.09 4.93
CA ILE A 141 -3.54 0.01 3.47
C ILE A 141 -3.54 -1.41 2.90
N ASN A 142 -4.65 -1.81 2.27
CA ASN A 142 -4.73 -3.08 1.55
C ASN A 142 -4.35 -2.84 0.07
N THR A 143 -3.11 -3.16 -0.30
CA THR A 143 -2.62 -3.08 -1.68
C THR A 143 -2.00 -4.41 -2.10
N GLY A 144 -2.12 -4.76 -3.38
CA GLY A 144 -1.44 -5.94 -3.93
C GLY A 144 0.09 -5.76 -3.98
N SER A 145 0.57 -4.53 -4.18
CA SER A 145 2.00 -4.21 -4.18
C SER A 145 2.24 -2.80 -3.64
N LEU A 146 3.33 -2.64 -2.89
CA LEU A 146 3.83 -1.35 -2.42
C LEU A 146 5.28 -1.20 -2.89
N ILE A 147 5.50 -0.30 -3.84
CA ILE A 147 6.85 0.04 -4.32
C ILE A 147 7.25 1.36 -3.66
N ILE A 148 8.21 1.29 -2.76
CA ILE A 148 8.72 2.43 -1.98
C ILE A 148 10.25 2.35 -1.94
N ASP A 149 10.92 3.50 -2.02
CA ASP A 149 12.38 3.57 -1.92
C ASP A 149 12.83 3.25 -0.48
N ASN A 150 12.36 4.04 0.47
CA ASN A 150 12.62 3.84 1.89
C ASN A 150 11.32 3.70 2.66
N LEU A 151 11.26 2.68 3.53
CA LEU A 151 10.21 2.52 4.52
C LEU A 151 10.71 3.01 5.88
N VAL A 152 10.04 4.01 6.43
CA VAL A 152 10.34 4.55 7.77
C VAL A 152 9.23 4.12 8.71
N PHE A 153 9.59 3.40 9.76
CA PHE A 153 8.65 3.00 10.81
C PHE A 153 8.77 3.98 11.98
N ASN A 154 7.68 4.68 12.29
CA ASN A 154 7.59 5.55 13.47
C ASN A 154 7.18 4.79 14.74
N GLU A 155 6.72 3.55 14.58
CA GLU A 155 6.32 2.66 15.66
C GLU A 155 7.28 1.47 15.78
N LYS A 156 7.09 0.68 16.84
CA LYS A 156 8.07 -0.27 17.38
C LYS A 156 8.03 -1.65 16.73
N THR A 157 6.93 -2.03 16.08
CA THR A 157 6.73 -3.41 15.57
C THR A 157 6.48 -3.46 14.07
N ILE A 158 6.97 -4.54 13.46
CA ILE A 158 6.64 -4.96 12.09
C ILE A 158 6.06 -6.36 12.21
N GLY A 159 4.79 -6.52 11.84
CA GLY A 159 4.04 -7.76 12.02
C GLY A 159 3.14 -8.11 10.84
N HIS A 160 2.56 -9.29 10.88
CA HIS A 160 1.49 -9.77 9.99
C HIS A 160 0.13 -9.61 10.69
N SER A 161 -0.98 -9.83 9.96
CA SER A 161 -2.34 -9.77 10.54
C SER A 161 -2.55 -10.69 11.75
N ASP A 162 -1.75 -11.76 11.84
CA ASP A 162 -1.92 -12.84 12.82
C ASP A 162 -0.84 -12.78 13.92
N ASP A 163 0.17 -11.92 13.76
CA ASP A 163 1.30 -11.74 14.67
C ASP A 163 1.80 -10.30 14.54
N THR A 164 1.47 -9.46 15.52
CA THR A 164 1.80 -8.03 15.51
C THR A 164 3.23 -7.73 15.97
N ASP A 165 4.01 -8.73 16.38
CA ASP A 165 5.34 -8.58 16.97
C ASP A 165 6.45 -9.46 16.37
N LEU A 166 6.25 -10.00 15.16
CA LEU A 166 7.26 -10.78 14.42
C LEU A 166 8.67 -10.15 14.48
N ILE A 167 8.76 -8.83 14.28
CA ILE A 167 9.97 -8.05 14.54
C ILE A 167 9.65 -6.86 15.45
N THR A 168 10.43 -6.71 16.52
CA THR A 168 10.39 -5.55 17.42
C THR A 168 11.72 -4.80 17.39
N LEU A 169 11.65 -3.48 17.15
CA LEU A 169 12.79 -2.55 17.13
C LEU A 169 12.67 -1.59 18.33
N GLU A 170 13.45 -1.81 19.38
CA GLU A 170 13.39 -0.96 20.57
C GLU A 170 14.76 -0.80 21.24
N ASN A 171 15.06 0.42 21.69
CA ASN A 171 16.23 0.72 22.52
C ASN A 171 17.54 0.17 21.93
N GLY A 172 17.70 0.27 20.60
CA GLY A 172 18.86 -0.23 19.87
C GLY A 172 18.96 -1.76 19.76
N SER A 173 17.87 -2.48 20.05
CA SER A 173 17.77 -3.94 19.93
C SER A 173 16.82 -4.33 18.81
N LEU A 174 17.15 -5.42 18.13
CA LEU A 174 16.29 -6.14 17.20
C LEU A 174 15.85 -7.43 17.89
N ILE A 175 14.55 -7.62 18.09
CA ILE A 175 13.97 -8.86 18.62
C ILE A 175 13.15 -9.49 17.50
N VAL A 176 13.36 -10.79 17.27
CA VAL A 176 12.59 -11.59 16.31
C VAL A 176 11.87 -12.67 17.11
N ALA A 177 10.54 -12.73 17.01
CA ALA A 177 9.73 -13.69 17.76
C ALA A 177 9.87 -15.13 17.22
N GLY A 178 10.12 -15.27 15.92
CA GLY A 178 10.29 -16.55 15.23
C GLY A 178 11.74 -16.91 14.91
N ASP A 179 11.89 -17.90 14.02
CA ASP A 179 13.20 -18.36 13.55
C ASP A 179 13.86 -17.37 12.58
N ILE A 180 15.19 -17.27 12.66
CA ILE A 180 16.01 -16.53 11.69
C ILE A 180 16.70 -17.52 10.76
N TYR A 181 16.23 -17.62 9.52
CA TYR A 181 16.89 -18.39 8.46
C TYR A 181 17.81 -17.49 7.65
N VAL A 182 19.12 -17.77 7.66
CA VAL A 182 20.12 -17.06 6.86
C VAL A 182 20.54 -17.92 5.67
N SER A 183 20.44 -17.37 4.46
CA SER A 183 20.75 -18.11 3.23
C SER A 183 22.21 -18.59 3.20
N SER A 184 22.42 -19.89 3.00
CA SER A 184 23.75 -20.52 3.03
C SER A 184 23.97 -21.54 1.90
N ASP A 185 23.09 -21.56 0.90
CA ASP A 185 23.13 -22.47 -0.25
C ASP A 185 24.44 -22.36 -1.05
N ALA A 186 24.98 -23.50 -1.50
CA ALA A 186 26.24 -23.54 -2.24
C ALA A 186 26.20 -22.73 -3.55
N ARG A 187 25.04 -22.57 -4.18
CA ARG A 187 24.85 -21.77 -5.41
C ARG A 187 24.99 -20.27 -5.17
N LEU A 188 24.88 -19.81 -3.93
CA LEU A 188 25.06 -18.41 -3.53
C LEU A 188 26.51 -18.10 -3.16
N LYS A 189 27.41 -19.09 -3.23
CA LYS A 189 28.79 -18.99 -2.77
C LYS A 189 29.77 -19.27 -3.92
N SER A 190 30.93 -18.65 -3.85
CA SER A 190 32.07 -18.92 -4.73
C SER A 190 33.35 -18.94 -3.90
N ASN A 191 34.45 -19.50 -4.45
CA ASN A 191 35.75 -19.57 -3.78
C ASN A 191 35.70 -20.24 -2.38
N ILE A 192 35.01 -21.37 -2.27
CA ILE A 192 34.85 -22.10 -1.01
C ILE A 192 36.15 -22.83 -0.67
N THR A 193 36.84 -22.40 0.39
CA THR A 193 38.03 -23.06 0.95
C THR A 193 37.78 -23.54 2.38
N ALA A 194 38.56 -24.52 2.83
CA ALA A 194 38.54 -24.93 4.23
C ALA A 194 39.09 -23.79 5.12
N LEU A 195 38.65 -23.77 6.38
CA LEU A 195 39.21 -22.88 7.40
C LEU A 195 40.54 -23.44 7.89
N GLU A 196 41.54 -22.58 8.03
CA GLU A 196 42.78 -22.87 8.75
C GLU A 196 42.49 -23.19 10.23
N PRO A 197 43.40 -23.85 10.97
CA PRO A 197 43.24 -24.10 12.40
C PRO A 197 42.85 -22.84 13.17
N THR A 198 41.75 -22.90 13.92
CA THR A 198 41.16 -21.72 14.58
C THR A 198 41.36 -21.71 16.10
N LEU A 199 41.74 -22.83 16.71
CA LEU A 199 41.78 -22.95 18.18
C LEU A 199 42.73 -21.94 18.82
N MET A 200 43.97 -21.83 18.32
CA MET A 200 44.96 -20.91 18.88
C MET A 200 44.54 -19.43 18.81
N ASN A 201 43.83 -19.06 17.74
CA ASN A 201 43.29 -17.70 17.58
C ASN A 201 42.08 -17.46 18.50
N LEU A 202 41.21 -18.47 18.63
CA LEU A 202 40.04 -18.41 19.50
C LEU A 202 40.44 -18.29 20.98
N LEU A 203 41.48 -19.00 21.42
CA LEU A 203 41.99 -18.95 22.79
C LEU A 203 42.55 -17.58 23.20
N GLN A 204 42.81 -16.68 22.25
CA GLN A 204 43.25 -15.31 22.52
C GLN A 204 42.08 -14.35 22.80
N ILE A 205 40.83 -14.78 22.60
CA ILE A 205 39.64 -13.95 22.80
C ILE A 205 39.03 -14.27 24.17
N GLU A 206 38.66 -13.22 24.91
CA GLU A 206 38.01 -13.35 26.21
C GLU A 206 36.56 -12.86 26.19
N ALA A 207 35.67 -13.61 26.83
CA ALA A 207 34.32 -13.15 27.14
C ALA A 207 34.37 -12.08 28.23
N LYS A 208 33.66 -10.97 28.00
CA LYS A 208 33.61 -9.82 28.90
C LYS A 208 32.19 -9.56 29.35
N LYS A 209 32.07 -9.08 30.59
CA LYS A 209 30.83 -8.53 31.14
C LYS A 209 30.89 -7.01 31.05
N TYR A 210 29.83 -6.36 30.59
CA TYR A 210 29.80 -4.92 30.38
C TYR A 210 28.38 -4.36 30.47
N THR A 211 28.26 -3.05 30.63
CA THR A 211 27.01 -2.30 30.44
C THR A 211 27.13 -1.38 29.24
N MET A 212 26.02 -1.04 28.60
CA MET A 212 26.02 -0.09 27.49
C MET A 212 25.96 1.34 28.03
N LEU A 213 26.79 2.24 27.48
CA LEU A 213 26.80 3.66 27.89
C LEU A 213 25.44 4.36 27.70
N ALA A 214 24.72 3.99 26.63
CA ALA A 214 23.40 4.55 26.32
C ALA A 214 22.24 3.88 27.08
N ASP A 215 22.50 2.78 27.79
CA ASP A 215 21.48 2.07 28.56
C ASP A 215 21.30 2.73 29.94
N LYS A 216 20.18 3.43 30.12
CA LYS A 216 19.86 4.10 31.38
C LYS A 216 19.64 3.13 32.54
N GLU A 217 19.27 1.88 32.25
CA GLU A 217 19.02 0.86 33.26
C GLU A 217 20.30 0.14 33.68
N GLN A 218 21.42 0.39 32.98
CA GLN A 218 22.73 -0.22 33.25
C GLN A 218 22.66 -1.76 33.36
N LYS A 219 21.88 -2.39 32.48
CA LYS A 219 21.76 -3.85 32.47
C LYS A 219 23.09 -4.49 32.09
N GLU A 220 23.56 -5.40 32.93
CA GLU A 220 24.75 -6.19 32.65
C GLU A 220 24.52 -7.11 31.45
N LYS A 221 25.48 -7.11 30.52
CA LYS A 221 25.50 -7.97 29.33
C LYS A 221 26.80 -8.75 29.30
N ILE A 222 26.79 -9.89 28.64
CA ILE A 222 27.97 -10.72 28.35
C ILE A 222 28.20 -10.71 26.84
N GLY A 223 29.44 -10.58 26.42
CA GLY A 223 29.80 -10.66 25.01
C GLY A 223 31.30 -10.56 24.79
N LEU A 224 31.68 -10.13 23.60
CA LEU A 224 33.08 -9.99 23.17
C LEU A 224 33.40 -8.53 22.88
N LEU A 225 34.67 -8.17 23.06
CA LEU A 225 35.18 -6.88 22.60
C LEU A 225 35.56 -6.97 21.12
N ALA A 226 34.91 -6.18 20.26
CA ALA A 226 35.10 -6.25 18.81
C ALA A 226 36.56 -6.04 18.39
N GLN A 227 37.32 -5.22 19.12
CA GLN A 227 38.74 -4.95 18.89
C GLN A 227 39.62 -6.17 19.13
N ASP A 228 39.28 -7.03 20.09
CA ASP A 228 40.04 -8.24 20.37
C ASP A 228 39.73 -9.31 19.31
N VAL A 229 38.45 -9.44 18.94
CA VAL A 229 38.03 -10.33 17.84
C VAL A 229 38.70 -9.92 16.52
N GLN A 230 38.77 -8.63 16.21
CA GLN A 230 39.33 -8.12 14.94
C GLN A 230 40.81 -8.49 14.74
N LYS A 231 41.60 -8.62 15.82
CA LYS A 231 43.02 -8.97 15.73
C LYS A 231 43.25 -10.39 15.21
N VAL A 232 42.30 -11.29 15.46
CA VAL A 232 42.44 -12.74 15.21
C VAL A 232 41.45 -13.28 14.17
N PHE A 233 40.27 -12.66 14.03
CA PHE A 233 39.24 -12.95 13.03
C PHE A 233 38.67 -11.65 12.46
N PRO A 234 39.44 -10.87 11.69
CA PRO A 234 38.98 -9.60 11.12
C PRO A 234 37.75 -9.76 10.21
N GLU A 235 37.58 -10.90 9.56
CA GLU A 235 36.51 -11.21 8.61
C GLU A 235 35.10 -11.27 9.23
N ILE A 236 35.01 -11.44 10.55
CA ILE A 236 33.73 -11.45 11.28
C ILE A 236 33.45 -10.12 12.00
N VAL A 237 34.29 -9.10 11.80
CA VAL A 237 34.13 -7.77 12.38
C VAL A 237 33.85 -6.75 11.29
N ASN A 238 32.70 -6.09 11.38
CA ASN A 238 32.31 -5.02 10.48
C ASN A 238 32.60 -3.65 11.09
N THR A 239 33.05 -2.71 10.26
CA THR A 239 33.14 -1.29 10.63
C THR A 239 31.91 -0.55 10.13
N ARG A 240 31.18 0.06 11.05
CA ARG A 240 29.99 0.88 10.76
C ARG A 240 30.39 2.21 10.12
N LYS A 241 29.41 2.92 9.54
CA LYS A 241 29.61 4.25 8.92
C LYS A 241 30.17 5.30 9.89
N ASP A 242 29.90 5.16 11.18
CA ASP A 242 30.39 6.03 12.26
C ASP A 242 31.78 5.62 12.80
N GLY A 243 32.42 4.61 12.20
CA GLY A 243 33.72 4.08 12.63
C GLY A 243 33.66 3.07 13.78
N MET A 244 32.48 2.78 14.33
CA MET A 244 32.33 1.78 15.40
C MET A 244 32.44 0.35 14.85
N LEU A 245 33.07 -0.56 15.60
CA LEU A 245 33.18 -1.97 15.25
C LEU A 245 31.98 -2.78 15.75
N ALA A 246 31.53 -3.75 14.96
CA ALA A 246 30.46 -4.68 15.29
C ALA A 246 30.85 -6.12 14.94
N VAL A 247 30.54 -7.07 15.83
CA VAL A 247 30.87 -8.50 15.64
C VAL A 247 29.67 -9.24 15.03
N ASN A 248 29.91 -10.01 13.98
CA ASN A 248 28.95 -10.99 13.46
C ASN A 248 29.02 -12.28 14.30
N TYR A 249 28.22 -12.34 15.38
CA TYR A 249 28.18 -13.51 16.25
C TYR A 249 27.73 -14.81 15.55
N GLN A 250 26.94 -14.73 14.47
CA GLN A 250 26.53 -15.92 13.71
C GLN A 250 27.73 -16.57 13.00
N ALA A 251 28.70 -15.76 12.56
CA ALA A 251 29.90 -16.25 11.90
C ALA A 251 30.91 -16.89 12.87
N LEU A 252 30.77 -16.69 14.20
CA LEU A 252 31.58 -17.41 15.18
C LEU A 252 31.24 -18.90 15.24
N ILE A 253 30.02 -19.31 14.89
CA ILE A 253 29.58 -20.70 14.99
C ILE A 253 30.49 -21.63 14.14
N PRO A 254 30.73 -21.37 12.84
CA PRO A 254 31.71 -22.14 12.06
C PRO A 254 33.13 -22.14 12.63
N VAL A 255 33.60 -21.01 13.17
CA VAL A 255 34.93 -20.89 13.79
C VAL A 255 35.06 -21.81 15.01
N LEU A 256 34.03 -21.82 15.86
CA LEU A 256 33.93 -22.70 17.03
C LEU A 256 33.87 -24.18 16.63
N ILE A 257 33.10 -24.51 15.57
CA ILE A 257 33.04 -25.88 15.04
C ILE A 257 34.43 -26.36 14.60
N ASN A 258 35.22 -25.50 13.93
CA ASN A 258 36.57 -25.87 13.50
C ASN A 258 37.51 -26.06 14.68
N ALA A 259 37.46 -25.18 15.69
CA ALA A 259 38.27 -25.28 16.90
C ALA A 259 37.94 -26.55 17.71
N LEU A 260 36.66 -26.93 17.78
CA LEU A 260 36.23 -28.18 18.44
C LEU A 260 36.74 -29.43 17.72
N LYS A 261 36.75 -29.42 16.38
CA LYS A 261 37.34 -30.52 15.59
C LYS A 261 38.83 -30.63 15.85
N GLU A 262 39.56 -29.51 15.86
CA GLU A 262 40.98 -29.46 16.18
C GLU A 262 41.25 -30.00 17.59
N GLN A 263 40.50 -29.55 18.60
CA GLN A 263 40.61 -30.03 19.98
C GLN A 263 40.38 -31.54 20.08
N ASN A 264 39.42 -32.08 19.34
CA ASN A 264 39.13 -33.51 19.32
C ASN A 264 40.26 -34.34 18.68
N GLU A 265 40.93 -33.82 17.66
CA GLU A 265 42.12 -34.48 17.10
C GLU A 265 43.29 -34.45 18.09
N ASN A 266 43.53 -33.33 18.77
CA ASN A 266 44.54 -33.24 19.83
C ASN A 266 44.27 -34.24 20.97
N TYR A 267 43.00 -34.42 21.33
CA TYR A 267 42.58 -35.39 22.35
C TYR A 267 42.89 -36.84 21.93
N LYS A 268 42.55 -37.22 20.70
CA LYS A 268 42.87 -38.56 20.16
C LYS A 268 44.37 -38.81 20.10
N GLU A 269 45.14 -37.81 19.72
CA GLU A 269 46.60 -37.92 19.67
C GLU A 269 47.18 -38.16 21.07
N LEU A 270 46.68 -37.43 22.08
CA LEU A 270 47.07 -37.63 23.47
C LEU A 270 46.71 -39.04 23.99
N GLU A 271 45.51 -39.54 23.70
CA GLU A 271 45.11 -40.92 24.05
C GLU A 271 46.01 -41.97 23.40
N SER A 272 46.37 -41.76 22.13
CA SER A 272 47.29 -42.65 21.40
C SER A 272 48.67 -42.69 22.04
N GLN A 273 49.21 -41.52 22.40
CA GLN A 273 50.51 -41.41 23.08
C GLN A 273 50.49 -42.09 24.45
N LEU A 274 49.41 -41.90 25.24
CA LEU A 274 49.24 -42.59 26.52
C LEU A 274 49.20 -44.11 26.35
N SER A 275 48.45 -44.61 25.36
CA SER A 275 48.39 -46.06 25.07
C SER A 275 49.75 -46.65 24.66
N MET A 276 50.54 -45.91 23.87
CA MET A 276 51.90 -46.32 23.52
C MET A 276 52.82 -46.35 24.74
N LEU A 277 52.73 -45.33 25.61
CA LEU A 277 53.53 -45.26 26.83
C LEU A 277 53.22 -46.42 27.78
N GLU A 278 51.93 -46.72 28.00
CA GLU A 278 51.48 -47.86 28.82
C GLU A 278 52.01 -49.20 28.30
N LYS A 279 52.10 -49.38 26.99
CA LYS A 279 52.68 -50.58 26.37
C LYS A 279 54.20 -50.66 26.54
N THR A 280 54.89 -49.52 26.60
CA THR A 280 56.35 -49.45 26.70
C THR A 280 56.84 -49.62 28.15
N CYS A 281 56.00 -49.30 29.13
CA CYS A 281 56.29 -49.48 30.56
C CYS A 281 55.92 -50.87 31.12
N LYS A 282 55.35 -51.77 30.31
CA LYS A 282 55.12 -53.19 30.64
C LYS A 282 56.22 -54.07 30.06
#